data_AF-A0A929CS72-F1
#
_entry.id   AF-A0A929CS72-F1
#
_cell.length_a   1.000
_cell.length_b   1.000
_cell.length_c   1.000
_cell.angle_alpha   90.00
_cell.angle_beta   90.00
_cell.angle_gamma   90.00
#
_symmetry.space_group_name_H-M   'P 1'
#
loop_
_entity.id
_entity.type
_entity.pdbx_description
1 polymer ?
#
loop_
_entity_poly.entity_id
_entity_poly.type
_entity_poly.pdbx_seq_one_letter_code
_entity_poly.pdbx_strand_id
1 'polypeptide(L)'
;MIKIINSSKNQDHNIPYNCFPDFILRSPSLPYNFIQSFIDQEDVSENQMIACLNIPVIQEAIFLASPEFYSELEKWSAGNINRQDERDRIRFVLFRYLIRMSTRSTPFGLFAGINTGEWKDKNQIQLEPLIKGERSAQLDMHYLCALAPDLSRLPGIRNQIRFYPNSSIYTVGNKYRYVEYRYDKNKKNHHLVTIDKTKYLEKILSTANQGAFHSDLKNILIKEGFSKQDSEAFIDELINEQVLFSELEPSVTGANFLDQILKIISNIKGIDKQVFLSGSAREKLNQLRNITNEPIISKYQHIKDELSELGTKFIPKFLFHVDLKKNIKSCSLDKNITEDLLQGIAVLLWLSPEPVQTELTR
;
A
#
# COMPACT_ATOMS: atom_id res chain seq x y z
N MET A 1 -13.55 -14.70 -5.20
CA MET A 1 -13.67 -16.17 -5.23
C MET A 1 -14.58 -16.67 -6.33
N ILE A 2 -15.22 -15.79 -7.12
CA ILE A 2 -16.18 -16.14 -8.16
C ILE A 2 -15.90 -15.36 -9.45
N LYS A 3 -16.13 -15.97 -10.62
CA LYS A 3 -16.03 -15.35 -11.95
C LYS A 3 -17.40 -15.30 -12.63
N ILE A 4 -17.74 -14.16 -13.25
CA ILE A 4 -18.96 -14.01 -14.06
C ILE A 4 -18.77 -14.76 -15.38
N ILE A 5 -19.78 -15.54 -15.78
CA ILE A 5 -19.87 -16.13 -17.11
C ILE A 5 -20.85 -15.29 -17.92
N ASN A 6 -20.50 -14.97 -19.18
CA ASN A 6 -21.48 -14.49 -20.14
C ASN A 6 -22.44 -15.65 -20.46
N SER A 7 -23.53 -15.80 -19.72
CA SER A 7 -24.64 -16.62 -20.15
C SER A 7 -25.59 -15.75 -20.98
N SER A 8 -25.69 -16.07 -22.27
CA SER A 8 -26.79 -15.60 -23.09
C SER A 8 -28.11 -16.02 -22.42
N LYS A 9 -29.01 -15.05 -22.30
CA LYS A 9 -30.38 -15.20 -21.77
C LYS A 9 -30.96 -16.55 -22.20
N ASN A 10 -31.11 -17.47 -21.25
CA ASN A 10 -32.12 -18.51 -21.32
C ASN A 10 -32.53 -18.87 -19.89
N GLN A 11 -33.85 -18.91 -19.72
CA GLN A 11 -34.57 -19.21 -18.51
C GLN A 11 -34.32 -20.66 -18.12
N ASP A 12 -33.43 -20.86 -17.16
CA ASP A 12 -33.37 -21.94 -16.18
C ASP A 12 -32.41 -21.44 -15.10
N HIS A 13 -32.44 -22.03 -13.89
CA HIS A 13 -31.70 -21.62 -12.69
C HIS A 13 -30.15 -21.65 -12.84
N ASN A 14 -29.58 -20.95 -13.82
CA ASN A 14 -28.16 -20.85 -14.05
C ASN A 14 -27.62 -19.65 -13.29
N ILE A 15 -27.03 -19.95 -12.13
CA ILE A 15 -26.19 -19.03 -11.39
C ILE A 15 -25.05 -18.59 -12.34
N PRO A 16 -24.92 -17.29 -12.70
CA PRO A 16 -23.97 -16.83 -13.73
C PRO A 16 -22.52 -16.76 -13.22
N TYR A 17 -22.19 -17.63 -12.27
CA TYR A 17 -21.02 -17.53 -11.41
C TYR A 17 -20.38 -18.90 -11.23
N ASN A 18 -19.06 -18.95 -11.40
CA ASN A 18 -18.25 -20.13 -11.05
C ASN A 18 -17.25 -19.79 -9.96
N CYS A 19 -17.00 -20.73 -9.05
CA CYS A 19 -15.87 -20.62 -8.12
C CYS A 19 -14.53 -20.63 -8.88
N PHE A 20 -13.55 -19.86 -8.40
CA PHE A 20 -12.16 -20.01 -8.83
C PHE A 20 -11.63 -21.39 -8.41
N PRO A 21 -10.62 -21.94 -9.13
CA PRO A 21 -10.00 -23.22 -8.79
C PRO A 21 -9.37 -23.21 -7.38
N ASP A 22 -8.99 -22.03 -6.90
CA ASP A 22 -8.38 -21.83 -5.59
C ASP A 22 -9.19 -20.85 -4.73
N PHE A 23 -9.00 -20.96 -3.42
CA PHE A 23 -9.47 -19.99 -2.43
C PHE A 23 -8.30 -19.36 -1.68
N ILE A 24 -8.57 -18.21 -1.05
CA ILE A 24 -7.57 -17.54 -0.19
C ILE A 24 -7.89 -17.89 1.25
N LEU A 25 -6.96 -18.57 1.93
CA LEU A 25 -7.00 -18.76 3.37
C LEU A 25 -6.39 -17.54 4.06
N ARG A 26 -7.13 -16.96 5.00
CA ARG A 26 -6.61 -15.91 5.89
C ARG A 26 -6.63 -16.46 7.31
N SER A 27 -5.52 -16.34 8.02
CA SER A 27 -5.44 -16.85 9.40
C SER A 27 -4.63 -15.93 10.31
N PRO A 28 -5.00 -15.82 11.61
CA PRO A 28 -4.21 -15.07 12.59
C PRO A 28 -2.79 -15.62 12.71
N SER A 29 -1.83 -14.77 13.08
CA SER A 29 -0.41 -15.16 13.17
C SER A 29 -0.12 -16.08 14.35
N LEU A 30 -0.80 -15.87 15.48
CA LEU A 30 -0.72 -16.71 16.66
C LEU A 30 -1.89 -17.70 16.68
N PRO A 31 -1.67 -18.91 17.22
CA PRO A 31 -2.75 -19.87 17.38
C PRO A 31 -3.70 -19.42 18.50
N TYR A 32 -4.99 -19.79 18.41
CA TYR A 32 -6.00 -19.38 19.38
C TYR A 32 -5.68 -19.82 20.82
N ASN A 33 -5.06 -21.00 20.97
CA ASN A 33 -4.63 -21.49 22.29
C ASN A 33 -3.59 -20.59 22.97
N PHE A 34 -2.86 -19.74 22.23
CA PHE A 34 -1.97 -18.73 22.80
C PHE A 34 -2.76 -17.71 23.64
N ILE A 35 -3.89 -17.20 23.14
CA ILE A 35 -4.68 -16.22 23.91
C ILE A 35 -5.59 -16.89 24.93
N GLN A 36 -6.04 -18.12 24.65
CA GLN A 36 -6.89 -18.90 25.56
C GLN A 36 -6.22 -19.04 26.94
N SER A 37 -4.90 -19.27 26.99
CA SER A 37 -4.18 -19.38 28.27
C SER A 37 -4.20 -18.12 29.12
N PHE A 38 -4.47 -16.94 28.53
CA PHE A 38 -4.64 -15.69 29.27
C PHE A 38 -6.08 -15.47 29.70
N ILE A 39 -7.05 -15.85 28.86
CA ILE A 39 -8.48 -15.69 29.13
C ILE A 39 -8.94 -16.62 30.27
N ASP A 40 -8.33 -17.80 30.38
CA ASP A 40 -8.67 -18.78 31.41
C ASP A 40 -8.13 -18.43 32.80
N GLN A 41 -7.35 -17.35 32.93
CA GLN A 41 -6.79 -16.88 34.21
C GLN A 41 -7.66 -15.75 34.77
N GLU A 42 -7.95 -15.79 36.08
CA GLU A 42 -8.66 -14.71 36.77
C GLU A 42 -7.85 -13.41 36.77
N ASP A 43 -6.52 -13.50 36.89
CA ASP A 43 -5.60 -12.37 36.77
C ASP A 43 -4.34 -12.77 35.99
N VAL A 44 -4.00 -11.96 35.00
CA VAL A 44 -2.78 -12.12 34.21
C VAL A 44 -1.74 -11.17 34.77
N SER A 45 -0.70 -11.74 35.39
CA SER A 45 0.39 -10.96 35.98
C SER A 45 1.13 -10.10 34.95
N GLU A 46 1.67 -8.97 35.41
CA GLU A 46 2.53 -8.09 34.62
C GLU A 46 3.72 -8.84 34.01
N ASN A 47 4.35 -9.75 34.76
CA ASN A 47 5.47 -10.55 34.28
C ASN A 47 5.09 -11.48 33.11
N GLN A 48 3.90 -12.08 33.13
CA GLN A 48 3.41 -12.91 32.01
C GLN A 48 3.19 -12.07 30.75
N MET A 49 2.66 -10.85 30.91
CA MET A 49 2.46 -9.92 29.78
C MET A 49 3.80 -9.44 29.21
N ILE A 50 4.77 -9.09 30.07
CA ILE A 50 6.13 -8.74 29.64
C ILE A 50 6.80 -9.92 28.93
N ALA A 51 6.59 -11.17 29.39
CA ALA A 51 7.16 -12.35 28.75
C ALA A 51 6.69 -12.53 27.30
N CYS A 52 5.53 -12.02 26.91
CA CYS A 52 5.09 -12.01 25.50
C CYS A 52 6.01 -11.18 24.60
N LEU A 53 6.66 -10.15 25.16
CA LEU A 53 7.60 -9.31 24.44
C LEU A 53 8.92 -10.03 24.14
N ASN A 54 9.18 -11.19 24.77
CA ASN A 54 10.31 -12.06 24.40
C ASN A 54 10.10 -12.78 23.07
N ILE A 55 8.89 -12.71 22.49
CA ILE A 55 8.58 -13.27 21.18
C ILE A 55 8.81 -12.18 20.12
N PRO A 56 9.89 -12.24 19.31
CA PRO A 56 10.30 -11.12 18.47
C PRO A 56 9.23 -10.70 17.44
N VAL A 57 8.45 -11.66 16.94
CA VAL A 57 7.39 -11.37 15.97
C VAL A 57 6.23 -10.56 16.58
N ILE A 58 5.99 -10.66 17.89
CA ILE A 58 4.97 -9.83 18.58
C ILE A 58 5.47 -8.39 18.63
N GLN A 59 6.72 -8.20 19.05
CA GLN A 59 7.35 -6.86 19.07
C GLN A 59 7.37 -6.24 17.67
N GLU A 60 7.77 -7.00 16.65
CA GLU A 60 7.82 -6.53 15.27
C GLU A 60 6.43 -6.16 14.74
N ALA A 61 5.42 -7.01 14.97
CA ALA A 61 4.05 -6.73 14.55
C ALA A 61 3.50 -5.44 15.17
N ILE A 62 3.79 -5.22 16.45
CA ILE A 62 3.37 -4.00 17.16
C ILE A 62 4.14 -2.78 16.66
N PHE A 63 5.47 -2.88 16.50
CA PHE A 63 6.30 -1.80 15.95
C PHE A 63 5.81 -1.33 14.58
N LEU A 64 5.54 -2.27 13.66
CA LEU A 64 5.04 -1.95 12.32
C LEU A 64 3.64 -1.30 12.36
N ALA A 65 2.79 -1.68 13.32
CA ALA A 65 1.43 -1.17 13.41
C ALA A 65 1.28 0.14 14.19
N SER A 66 2.12 0.34 15.21
CA SER A 66 2.16 1.52 16.07
C SER A 66 3.54 1.65 16.72
N PRO A 67 4.48 2.35 16.06
CA PRO A 67 5.80 2.64 16.61
C PRO A 67 5.73 3.35 17.97
N GLU A 68 4.74 4.22 18.16
CA GLU A 68 4.55 4.98 19.40
C GLU A 68 4.20 4.05 20.57
N PHE A 69 3.28 3.10 20.36
CA PHE A 69 2.92 2.12 21.38
C PHE A 69 4.07 1.13 21.64
N TYR A 70 4.83 0.77 20.59
CA TYR A 70 6.05 -0.03 20.79
C TYR A 70 7.06 0.68 21.71
N SER A 71 7.28 2.00 21.54
CA SER A 71 8.14 2.76 22.47
C SER A 71 7.59 2.82 23.90
N GLU A 72 6.28 2.79 24.11
CA GLU A 72 5.68 2.64 25.45
C GLU A 72 5.97 1.26 26.04
N LEU A 73 5.88 0.19 25.23
CA LEU A 73 6.23 -1.17 25.65
C LEU A 73 7.70 -1.31 26.04
N GLU A 74 8.61 -0.66 25.31
CA GLU A 74 10.04 -0.64 25.65
C GLU A 74 10.26 -0.01 27.04
N LYS A 75 9.67 1.16 27.29
CA LYS A 75 9.76 1.82 28.62
C LYS A 75 9.17 0.95 29.72
N TRP A 76 8.02 0.35 29.46
CA TRP A 76 7.33 -0.50 30.43
C TRP A 76 8.13 -1.75 30.79
N SER A 77 8.62 -2.49 29.78
CA SER A 77 9.44 -3.69 29.98
C SER A 77 10.79 -3.42 30.65
N ALA A 78 11.34 -2.21 30.49
CA ALA A 78 12.55 -1.75 31.17
C ALA A 78 12.30 -1.27 32.62
N GLY A 79 11.06 -1.31 33.11
CA GLY A 79 10.71 -0.83 34.46
C GLY A 79 10.68 0.69 34.59
N ASN A 80 10.65 1.43 33.48
CA ASN A 80 10.70 2.90 33.47
C ASN A 80 9.32 3.57 33.59
N ILE A 81 8.25 2.80 33.86
CA ILE A 81 6.89 3.30 34.06
C ILE A 81 6.46 3.08 35.51
N ASN A 82 6.42 4.17 36.28
CA ASN A 82 6.15 4.12 37.72
C ASN A 82 4.65 4.13 38.07
N ARG A 83 3.82 4.75 37.23
CA ARG A 83 2.41 5.00 37.49
C ARG A 83 1.56 3.76 37.17
N GLN A 84 0.74 3.31 38.11
CA GLN A 84 -0.05 2.08 37.97
C GLN A 84 -1.11 2.17 36.87
N ASP A 85 -1.84 3.28 36.79
CA ASP A 85 -2.84 3.55 35.74
C ASP A 85 -2.23 3.50 34.32
N GLU A 86 -1.00 3.96 34.16
CA GLU A 86 -0.26 3.91 32.91
C GLU A 86 0.14 2.47 32.55
N ARG A 87 0.65 1.70 33.53
CA ARG A 87 0.93 0.27 33.34
C ARG A 87 -0.32 -0.50 32.94
N ASP A 88 -1.45 -0.26 33.60
CA ASP A 88 -2.72 -0.93 33.32
C ASP A 88 -3.24 -0.58 31.91
N ARG A 89 -3.10 0.68 31.49
CA ARG A 89 -3.40 1.08 30.11
C ARG A 89 -2.51 0.36 29.10
N ILE A 90 -1.20 0.28 29.32
CA ILE A 90 -0.27 -0.42 28.44
C ILE A 90 -0.62 -1.91 28.36
N ARG A 91 -0.86 -2.56 29.51
CA ARG A 91 -1.31 -3.96 29.61
C ARG A 91 -2.59 -4.19 28.80
N PHE A 92 -3.60 -3.32 28.96
CA PHE A 92 -4.86 -3.42 28.23
C PHE A 92 -4.66 -3.31 26.71
N VAL A 93 -3.85 -2.35 26.25
CA VAL A 93 -3.58 -2.18 24.81
C VAL A 93 -2.78 -3.36 24.25
N LEU A 94 -1.77 -3.86 24.97
CA LEU A 94 -1.01 -5.06 24.59
C LEU A 94 -1.94 -6.26 24.46
N PHE A 95 -2.83 -6.46 25.43
CA PHE A 95 -3.80 -7.56 25.41
C PHE A 95 -4.70 -7.51 24.16
N ARG A 96 -5.14 -6.32 23.74
CA ARG A 96 -5.90 -6.14 22.49
C ARG A 96 -5.10 -6.53 21.25
N TYR A 97 -3.80 -6.27 21.21
CA TYR A 97 -2.93 -6.73 20.13
C TYR A 97 -2.77 -8.24 20.14
N LEU A 98 -2.58 -8.87 21.30
CA LEU A 98 -2.49 -10.34 21.43
C LEU A 98 -3.79 -11.04 21.02
N ILE A 99 -4.95 -10.51 21.42
CA ILE A 99 -6.26 -10.97 20.94
C ILE A 99 -6.33 -10.87 19.43
N ARG A 100 -5.98 -9.72 18.84
CA ARG A 100 -6.01 -9.53 17.38
C ARG A 100 -5.15 -10.57 16.67
N MET A 101 -3.93 -10.81 17.17
CA MET A 101 -2.98 -11.78 16.62
C MET A 101 -3.45 -13.23 16.68
N SER A 102 -4.38 -13.53 17.60
CA SER A 102 -4.81 -14.91 17.88
C SER A 102 -6.21 -15.23 17.35
N THR A 103 -7.02 -14.20 17.09
CA THR A 103 -8.46 -14.37 16.78
C THR A 103 -8.89 -13.76 15.45
N ARG A 104 -8.23 -12.70 14.98
CA ARG A 104 -8.69 -11.94 13.82
C ARG A 104 -7.91 -12.30 12.56
N SER A 105 -8.57 -12.95 11.62
CA SER A 105 -7.98 -13.38 10.34
C SER A 105 -7.84 -12.27 9.29
N THR A 106 -8.21 -11.02 9.57
CA THR A 106 -8.05 -9.90 8.63
C THR A 106 -6.56 -9.55 8.46
N PRO A 107 -5.95 -9.76 7.28
CA PRO A 107 -4.54 -9.46 7.04
C PRO A 107 -4.23 -8.00 7.35
N PHE A 108 -3.20 -7.78 8.16
CA PHE A 108 -2.70 -6.46 8.53
C PHE A 108 -1.32 -6.61 9.16
N GLY A 109 -0.27 -6.18 8.45
CA GLY A 109 1.10 -6.36 8.93
C GLY A 109 1.39 -7.83 9.20
N LEU A 110 1.97 -8.08 10.38
CA LEU A 110 2.29 -9.42 10.87
C LEU A 110 1.24 -9.98 11.82
N PHE A 111 0.04 -9.40 11.94
CA PHE A 111 -1.01 -9.91 12.84
C PHE A 111 -1.80 -11.08 12.27
N ALA A 112 -1.93 -11.13 10.94
CA ALA A 112 -2.58 -12.21 10.22
C ALA A 112 -1.98 -12.29 8.82
N GLY A 113 -1.92 -13.49 8.29
CA GLY A 113 -1.34 -13.74 6.98
C GLY A 113 -2.27 -14.48 6.04
N ILE A 114 -1.84 -14.55 4.80
CA ILE A 114 -2.55 -15.18 3.69
C ILE A 114 -1.81 -16.40 3.16
N ASN A 115 -2.57 -17.29 2.54
CA ASN A 115 -2.09 -18.33 1.66
C ASN A 115 -3.22 -18.73 0.69
N THR A 116 -2.94 -19.60 -0.27
CA THR A 116 -3.90 -20.16 -1.21
C THR A 116 -4.23 -21.60 -0.84
N GLY A 117 -5.47 -22.02 -1.01
CA GLY A 117 -5.90 -23.40 -0.85
C GLY A 117 -6.68 -23.87 -2.07
N GLU A 118 -6.83 -25.19 -2.18
CA GLU A 118 -7.41 -25.87 -3.33
C GLU A 118 -8.71 -26.59 -2.95
N TRP A 119 -9.66 -26.69 -3.87
CA TRP A 119 -10.83 -27.55 -3.71
C TRP A 119 -10.48 -29.00 -4.01
N LYS A 120 -10.69 -29.91 -3.04
CA LYS A 120 -10.42 -31.37 -3.14
C LYS A 120 -11.59 -32.17 -2.60
N ASP A 121 -11.43 -33.48 -2.41
CA ASP A 121 -12.50 -34.34 -1.88
C ASP A 121 -12.54 -34.37 -0.33
N LYS A 122 -11.60 -33.71 0.36
CA LYS A 122 -11.51 -33.70 1.83
C LYS A 122 -11.05 -32.35 2.38
N ASN A 123 -11.66 -31.99 3.51
CA ASN A 123 -11.22 -30.87 4.34
C ASN A 123 -9.91 -31.21 5.05
N GLN A 124 -8.85 -30.47 4.75
CA GLN A 124 -7.56 -30.60 5.39
C GLN A 124 -6.82 -29.26 5.40
N ILE A 125 -6.72 -28.64 6.58
CA ILE A 125 -5.97 -27.40 6.78
C ILE A 125 -4.93 -27.64 7.87
N GLN A 126 -3.66 -27.57 7.51
CA GLN A 126 -2.53 -27.70 8.44
C GLN A 126 -1.49 -26.62 8.15
N LEU A 127 -1.48 -25.59 8.99
CA LEU A 127 -0.52 -24.49 8.92
C LEU A 127 0.84 -24.93 9.46
N GLU A 128 1.91 -24.41 8.87
CA GLU A 128 3.25 -24.52 9.45
C GLU A 128 3.46 -23.43 10.52
N PRO A 129 4.42 -23.60 11.44
CA PRO A 129 4.79 -22.56 12.38
C PRO A 129 5.17 -21.26 11.67
N LEU A 130 4.85 -20.12 12.30
CA LEU A 130 5.03 -18.78 11.72
C LEU A 130 6.48 -18.50 11.25
N ILE A 131 7.46 -19.10 11.92
CA ILE A 131 8.90 -18.98 11.57
C ILE A 131 9.23 -19.50 10.16
N LYS A 132 8.41 -20.38 9.60
CA LYS A 132 8.57 -20.87 8.22
C LYS A 132 7.84 -19.99 7.20
N GLY A 133 7.14 -18.95 7.65
CA GLY A 133 6.46 -17.98 6.81
C GLY A 133 7.43 -16.95 6.21
N GLU A 134 6.89 -16.15 5.30
CA GLU A 134 7.59 -15.06 4.65
C GLU A 134 6.84 -13.76 4.89
N ARG A 135 7.57 -12.68 5.18
CA ARG A 135 7.04 -11.32 5.15
C ARG A 135 7.47 -10.64 3.86
N SER A 136 6.54 -9.97 3.20
CA SER A 136 6.85 -9.03 2.12
C SER A 136 6.82 -7.64 2.72
N ALA A 137 7.99 -7.07 2.97
CA ALA A 137 8.13 -5.71 3.47
C ALA A 137 8.47 -4.77 2.32
N GLN A 138 7.74 -3.66 2.22
CA GLN A 138 7.94 -2.64 1.20
C GLN A 138 7.75 -1.25 1.80
N LEU A 139 8.19 -0.22 1.09
CA LEU A 139 7.87 1.15 1.48
C LEU A 139 6.38 1.40 1.28
N ASP A 140 5.78 2.08 2.25
CA ASP A 140 4.37 2.41 2.23
C ASP A 140 4.07 3.44 1.12
N MET A 141 2.89 3.30 0.50
CA MET A 141 2.44 4.21 -0.55
C MET A 141 2.33 5.66 -0.07
N HIS A 142 2.03 5.90 1.21
CA HIS A 142 2.01 7.24 1.78
C HIS A 142 3.38 7.90 1.69
N TYR A 143 4.45 7.16 2.04
CA TYR A 143 5.82 7.65 1.90
C TYR A 143 6.21 7.81 0.43
N LEU A 144 5.96 6.80 -0.41
CA LEU A 144 6.35 6.86 -1.82
C LEU A 144 5.63 7.99 -2.58
N CYS A 145 4.35 8.26 -2.27
CA CYS A 145 3.60 9.40 -2.83
C CYS A 145 4.14 10.76 -2.37
N ALA A 146 4.90 10.83 -1.27
CA ALA A 146 5.61 12.03 -0.85
C ALA A 146 7.01 12.12 -1.49
N LEU A 147 7.71 10.98 -1.58
CA LEU A 147 9.05 10.87 -2.13
C LEU A 147 9.09 11.23 -3.62
N ALA A 148 8.18 10.69 -4.42
CA ALA A 148 8.17 10.91 -5.87
C ALA A 148 8.07 12.40 -6.26
N PRO A 149 7.13 13.20 -5.71
CA PRO A 149 7.10 14.64 -5.92
C PRO A 149 8.37 15.35 -5.44
N ASP A 150 8.89 15.01 -4.26
CA ASP A 150 10.12 15.63 -3.73
C ASP A 150 11.33 15.37 -4.63
N LEU A 151 11.49 14.14 -5.13
CA LEU A 151 12.50 13.80 -6.13
C LEU A 151 12.29 14.62 -7.41
N SER A 152 11.06 14.68 -7.93
CA SER A 152 10.77 15.40 -9.17
C SER A 152 11.04 16.91 -9.11
N ARG A 153 11.05 17.51 -7.91
CA ARG A 153 11.37 18.93 -7.69
C ARG A 153 12.87 19.21 -7.70
N LEU A 154 13.72 18.22 -7.46
CA LEU A 154 15.17 18.42 -7.47
C LEU A 154 15.61 18.83 -8.89
N PRO A 155 16.29 19.98 -9.08
CA PRO A 155 16.68 20.44 -10.41
C PRO A 155 17.51 19.41 -11.21
N GLY A 156 18.33 18.62 -10.51
CA GLY A 156 19.08 17.52 -11.13
C GLY A 156 18.20 16.42 -11.71
N ILE A 157 17.03 16.16 -11.12
CA ILE A 157 16.07 15.15 -11.57
C ILE A 157 15.09 15.75 -12.58
N ARG A 158 14.46 16.89 -12.24
CA ARG A 158 13.43 17.57 -13.04
C ARG A 158 13.85 17.75 -14.50
N ASN A 159 15.11 18.09 -14.74
CA ASN A 159 15.62 18.35 -16.08
C ASN A 159 15.98 17.08 -16.88
N GLN A 160 15.95 15.91 -16.25
CA GLN A 160 16.36 14.62 -16.82
C GLN A 160 15.21 13.59 -16.83
N ILE A 161 14.00 14.00 -16.47
CA ILE A 161 12.80 13.16 -16.50
C ILE A 161 11.78 13.67 -17.51
N ARG A 162 10.88 12.78 -17.92
CA ARG A 162 9.77 13.09 -18.81
C ARG A 162 8.52 13.52 -18.06
N PHE A 163 7.77 14.40 -18.71
CA PHE A 163 6.46 14.87 -18.30
C PHE A 163 5.39 14.46 -19.31
N TYR A 164 4.20 14.13 -18.80
CA TYR A 164 3.05 13.64 -19.55
C TYR A 164 1.83 14.49 -19.20
N PRO A 165 0.86 14.66 -20.13
CA PRO A 165 -0.42 15.25 -19.80
C PRO A 165 -1.11 14.52 -18.66
N ASN A 166 -1.81 15.26 -17.80
CA ASN A 166 -2.73 14.68 -16.85
C ASN A 166 -3.79 13.87 -17.59
N SER A 167 -3.90 12.58 -17.25
CA SER A 167 -4.76 11.61 -17.94
C SER A 167 -6.26 11.90 -17.77
N SER A 168 -6.62 12.80 -16.85
CA SER A 168 -7.99 13.27 -16.66
C SER A 168 -8.34 14.50 -17.51
N ILE A 169 -7.41 15.03 -18.32
CA ILE A 169 -7.69 16.16 -19.21
C ILE A 169 -8.70 15.74 -20.29
N TYR A 170 -9.79 16.50 -20.40
CA TYR A 170 -10.74 16.43 -21.51
C TYR A 170 -11.16 17.84 -21.97
N THR A 171 -11.71 17.94 -23.18
CA THR A 171 -12.10 19.23 -23.78
C THR A 171 -13.60 19.49 -23.60
N VAL A 172 -13.97 20.71 -23.22
CA VAL A 172 -15.35 21.20 -23.23
C VAL A 172 -15.38 22.59 -23.86
N GLY A 173 -15.94 22.70 -25.06
CA GLY A 173 -15.91 23.94 -25.85
C GLY A 173 -14.46 24.41 -26.07
N ASN A 174 -14.16 25.65 -25.69
CA ASN A 174 -12.81 26.22 -25.81
C ASN A 174 -11.98 26.11 -24.51
N LYS A 175 -12.24 25.09 -23.68
CA LYS A 175 -11.57 24.89 -22.38
C LYS A 175 -11.12 23.45 -22.20
N TYR A 176 -10.05 23.27 -21.43
CA TYR A 176 -9.68 21.98 -20.85
C TYR A 176 -10.25 21.87 -19.44
N ARG A 177 -10.69 20.66 -19.09
CA ARG A 177 -11.06 20.29 -17.73
C ARG A 177 -10.25 19.09 -17.28
N TYR A 178 -9.82 19.08 -16.04
CA TYR A 178 -9.05 17.98 -15.46
C TYR A 178 -9.24 17.92 -13.95
N VAL A 179 -8.87 16.79 -13.36
CA VAL A 179 -8.89 16.59 -11.91
C VAL A 179 -7.51 16.92 -11.36
N GLU A 180 -7.47 17.95 -10.53
CA GLU A 180 -6.34 18.28 -9.68
C GLU A 180 -6.57 17.65 -8.30
N TYR A 181 -5.50 17.30 -7.59
CA TYR A 181 -5.58 16.91 -6.19
C TYR A 181 -4.75 17.81 -5.27
N ARG A 182 -5.28 18.02 -4.07
CA ARG A 182 -4.58 18.74 -2.99
C ARG A 182 -4.61 17.93 -1.71
N TYR A 183 -3.57 18.06 -0.91
CA TYR A 183 -3.52 17.44 0.42
C TYR A 183 -4.01 18.43 1.47
N ASP A 184 -5.07 18.07 2.18
CA ASP A 184 -5.53 18.76 3.40
C ASP A 184 -5.43 17.79 4.58
N LYS A 185 -4.61 18.11 5.58
CA LYS A 185 -4.38 17.27 6.79
C LYS A 185 -4.18 15.79 6.46
N ASN A 186 -3.32 15.48 5.49
CA ASN A 186 -3.02 14.12 4.98
C ASN A 186 -4.15 13.42 4.21
N LYS A 187 -5.23 14.12 3.86
CA LYS A 187 -6.30 13.63 3.00
C LYS A 187 -6.17 14.22 1.60
N LYS A 188 -6.18 13.35 0.59
CA LYS A 188 -6.18 13.73 -0.82
C LYS A 188 -7.60 14.14 -1.22
N ASN A 189 -7.79 15.42 -1.53
CA ASN A 189 -9.04 15.96 -2.04
C ASN A 189 -8.91 16.23 -3.54
N HIS A 190 -9.93 15.85 -4.31
CA HIS A 190 -9.95 15.99 -5.77
C HIS A 190 -10.89 17.12 -6.18
N HIS A 191 -10.44 17.97 -7.09
CA HIS A 191 -11.22 19.10 -7.58
C HIS A 191 -11.15 19.15 -9.11
N LEU A 192 -12.28 19.48 -9.74
CA LEU A 192 -12.34 19.69 -11.17
C LEU A 192 -11.87 21.11 -11.48
N VAL A 193 -10.76 21.23 -12.19
CA VAL A 193 -10.18 22.49 -12.63
C VAL A 193 -10.53 22.73 -14.10
N THR A 194 -10.67 24.00 -14.48
CA THR A 194 -10.92 24.42 -15.86
C THR A 194 -9.89 25.46 -16.26
N ILE A 195 -9.21 25.25 -17.38
CA ILE A 195 -8.24 26.20 -17.96
C ILE A 195 -8.58 26.46 -19.43
N ASP A 196 -8.16 27.61 -19.96
CA ASP A 196 -8.44 27.95 -21.35
C ASP A 196 -7.64 27.09 -22.33
N LYS A 197 -8.30 26.67 -23.41
CA LYS A 197 -7.65 25.94 -24.49
C LYS A 197 -6.94 26.92 -25.41
N THR A 198 -5.63 27.05 -25.27
CA THR A 198 -4.78 27.88 -26.13
C THR A 198 -3.99 27.04 -27.11
N LYS A 199 -3.61 27.63 -28.26
CA LYS A 199 -2.75 26.95 -29.26
C LYS A 199 -1.40 26.50 -28.68
N TYR A 200 -0.85 27.25 -27.73
CA TYR A 200 0.43 26.92 -27.09
C TYR A 200 0.28 25.73 -26.16
N LEU A 201 -0.77 25.71 -25.35
CA LEU A 201 -1.06 24.59 -24.45
C LEU A 201 -1.37 23.31 -25.23
N GLU A 202 -2.15 23.40 -26.31
CA GLU A 202 -2.43 22.24 -27.17
C GLU A 202 -1.14 21.64 -27.76
N LYS A 203 -0.21 22.50 -28.22
CA LYS A 203 1.11 22.07 -28.73
C LYS A 203 1.96 21.42 -27.63
N ILE A 204 1.96 21.96 -26.41
CA ILE A 204 2.65 21.38 -25.25
C ILE A 204 2.08 20.00 -24.92
N LEU A 205 0.75 19.88 -24.75
CA LEU A 205 0.08 18.63 -24.40
C LEU A 205 0.29 17.55 -25.47
N SER A 206 0.18 17.92 -26.76
CA SER A 206 0.42 16.98 -27.86
C SER A 206 1.88 16.48 -27.89
N THR A 207 2.85 17.34 -27.58
CA THR A 207 4.27 16.98 -27.53
C THR A 207 4.58 16.08 -26.33
N ALA A 208 3.96 16.36 -25.18
CA ALA A 208 4.10 15.57 -23.97
C ALA A 208 3.38 14.21 -24.01
N ASN A 209 2.54 13.94 -25.02
CA ASN A 209 1.67 12.75 -25.04
C ASN A 209 2.43 11.41 -24.97
N GLN A 210 3.67 11.37 -25.47
CA GLN A 210 4.57 10.21 -25.36
C GLN A 210 5.70 10.43 -24.35
N GLY A 211 5.58 11.47 -23.53
CA GLY A 211 6.61 11.94 -22.60
C GLY A 211 7.58 12.91 -23.25
N ALA A 212 7.76 14.08 -22.64
CA ALA A 212 8.71 15.10 -23.10
C ALA A 212 9.56 15.63 -21.95
N PHE A 213 10.83 15.97 -22.22
CA PHE A 213 11.67 16.60 -21.21
C PHE A 213 11.25 18.06 -20.99
N HIS A 214 11.53 18.60 -19.80
CA HIS A 214 11.29 20.01 -19.48
C HIS A 214 11.89 20.96 -20.54
N SER A 215 13.10 20.63 -21.03
CA SER A 215 13.78 21.37 -22.09
C SER A 215 13.00 21.39 -23.41
N ASP A 216 12.39 20.28 -23.79
CA ASP A 216 11.64 20.18 -25.04
C ASP A 216 10.37 21.02 -24.97
N LEU A 217 9.70 20.99 -23.83
CA LEU A 217 8.47 21.74 -23.59
C LEU A 217 8.71 23.24 -23.59
N LYS A 218 9.76 23.74 -22.92
CA LYS A 218 10.07 25.18 -22.94
C LYS A 218 10.53 25.66 -24.32
N ASN A 219 11.22 24.81 -25.09
CA ASN A 219 11.64 25.13 -26.45
C ASN A 219 10.46 25.35 -27.41
N ILE A 220 9.27 24.81 -27.11
CA ILE A 220 8.06 25.09 -27.89
C ILE A 220 7.72 26.59 -27.82
N LEU A 221 7.77 27.18 -26.63
CA LEU A 221 7.44 28.58 -26.40
C LEU A 221 8.54 29.51 -26.90
N ILE A 222 9.82 29.15 -26.68
CA ILE A 222 10.95 29.94 -27.19
C ILE A 222 10.87 30.09 -28.72
N LYS A 223 10.49 29.04 -29.45
CA LYS A 223 10.30 29.09 -30.91
C LYS A 223 9.15 30.00 -31.36
N GLU A 224 8.19 30.28 -30.49
CA GLU A 224 7.07 31.21 -30.74
C GLU A 224 7.42 32.65 -30.32
N GLY A 225 8.66 32.91 -29.87
CA GLY A 225 9.17 34.25 -29.56
C GLY A 225 9.11 34.64 -28.07
N PHE A 226 8.73 33.73 -27.18
CA PHE A 226 8.75 33.98 -25.73
C PHE A 226 10.17 33.96 -25.16
N SER A 227 10.39 34.69 -24.06
CA SER A 227 11.68 34.65 -23.37
C SER A 227 11.92 33.27 -22.74
N LYS A 228 13.19 32.92 -22.52
CA LYS A 228 13.56 31.66 -21.85
C LYS A 228 12.98 31.60 -20.44
N GLN A 229 12.99 32.73 -19.73
CA GLN A 229 12.51 32.82 -18.34
C GLN A 229 11.00 32.62 -18.26
N ASP A 230 10.23 33.28 -19.14
CA ASP A 230 8.77 33.12 -19.16
C ASP A 230 8.36 31.71 -19.58
N SER A 231 9.09 31.14 -20.53
CA SER A 231 8.85 29.76 -20.99
C SER A 231 9.09 28.74 -19.89
N GLU A 232 10.16 28.91 -19.11
CA GLU A 232 10.48 28.06 -17.97
C GLU A 232 9.43 28.18 -16.86
N ALA A 233 9.07 29.42 -16.50
CA ALA A 233 8.04 29.69 -15.50
C ALA A 233 6.67 29.09 -15.90
N PHE A 234 6.28 29.18 -17.18
CA PHE A 234 5.02 28.63 -17.65
C PHE A 234 4.99 27.10 -17.61
N ILE A 235 6.07 26.42 -18.04
CA ILE A 235 6.13 24.95 -17.92
C ILE A 235 6.12 24.54 -16.44
N ASP A 236 6.79 25.31 -15.57
CA ASP A 236 6.78 25.04 -14.14
C ASP A 236 5.39 25.22 -13.52
N GLU A 237 4.62 26.21 -13.96
CA GLU A 237 3.22 26.40 -13.60
C GLU A 237 2.37 25.20 -14.05
N LEU A 238 2.51 24.73 -15.30
CA LEU A 238 1.77 23.55 -15.77
C LEU A 238 2.06 22.28 -14.95
N ILE A 239 3.29 22.12 -14.46
CA ILE A 239 3.68 21.01 -13.59
C ILE A 239 3.08 21.21 -12.18
N ASN A 240 3.18 22.42 -11.63
CA ASN A 240 2.69 22.72 -10.29
C ASN A 240 1.16 22.61 -10.20
N GLU A 241 0.45 23.05 -11.24
CA GLU A 241 -1.01 22.96 -11.36
C GLU A 241 -1.48 21.58 -11.87
N GLN A 242 -0.58 20.58 -11.96
CA GLN A 242 -0.91 19.19 -12.34
C GLN A 242 -1.57 19.06 -13.71
N VAL A 243 -1.29 19.98 -14.63
CA VAL A 243 -1.60 19.83 -16.06
C VAL A 243 -0.62 18.84 -16.70
N LEU A 244 0.63 18.85 -16.21
CA LEU A 244 1.69 17.92 -16.56
C LEU A 244 2.13 17.13 -15.33
N PHE A 245 2.21 15.82 -15.47
CA PHE A 245 2.71 14.90 -14.46
C PHE A 245 4.09 14.35 -14.83
N SER A 246 4.93 14.17 -13.83
CA SER A 246 6.24 13.50 -13.96
C SER A 246 6.05 12.00 -14.20
N GLU A 247 6.97 11.33 -14.91
CA GLU A 247 7.03 9.86 -14.95
C GLU A 247 7.26 9.18 -13.60
N LEU A 248 7.61 9.96 -12.56
CA LEU A 248 7.71 9.51 -11.18
C LEU A 248 6.35 9.40 -10.47
N GLU A 249 5.23 9.78 -11.10
CA GLU A 249 3.90 9.62 -10.49
C GLU A 249 3.57 8.14 -10.18
N PRO A 250 2.80 7.88 -9.09
CA PRO A 250 2.40 6.54 -8.70
C PRO A 250 1.51 5.88 -9.75
N SER A 251 1.85 4.63 -10.09
CA SER A 251 1.00 3.74 -10.87
C SER A 251 0.12 2.88 -9.95
N VAL A 252 -1.17 2.72 -10.30
CA VAL A 252 -2.12 1.86 -9.56
C VAL A 252 -1.93 0.39 -9.90
N THR A 253 -1.42 0.11 -11.10
CA THR A 253 -1.20 -1.24 -11.63
C THR A 253 0.19 -1.35 -12.20
N GLY A 254 0.84 -2.50 -12.03
CA GLY A 254 2.14 -2.78 -12.60
C GLY A 254 3.14 -3.23 -11.54
N ALA A 255 4.41 -2.88 -11.76
CA ALA A 255 5.48 -3.18 -10.81
C ALA A 255 5.31 -2.42 -9.49
N ASN A 256 6.04 -2.84 -8.46
CA ASN A 256 6.14 -2.10 -7.22
C ASN A 256 6.57 -0.65 -7.48
N PHE A 257 5.96 0.32 -6.79
CA PHE A 257 6.20 1.73 -7.08
C PHE A 257 7.62 2.20 -6.77
N LEU A 258 8.29 1.64 -5.74
CA LEU A 258 9.70 1.91 -5.50
C LEU A 258 10.57 1.42 -6.66
N ASP A 259 10.25 0.26 -7.25
CA ASP A 259 10.97 -0.28 -8.40
C ASP A 259 10.78 0.61 -9.64
N GLN A 260 9.59 1.18 -9.83
CA GLN A 260 9.33 2.18 -10.87
C GLN A 260 10.22 3.43 -10.67
N ILE A 261 10.24 3.98 -9.44
CA ILE A 261 11.09 5.14 -9.12
C ILE A 261 12.55 4.80 -9.42
N LEU A 262 13.06 3.69 -8.90
CA LEU A 262 14.45 3.25 -9.08
C LEU A 262 14.83 3.09 -10.55
N LYS A 263 13.94 2.51 -11.37
CA LYS A 263 14.15 2.35 -12.81
C LYS A 263 14.33 3.69 -13.52
N ILE A 264 13.65 4.74 -13.06
CA ILE A 264 13.77 6.10 -13.62
C ILE A 264 15.05 6.75 -13.11
N ILE A 265 15.23 6.82 -11.80
CA ILE A 265 16.33 7.58 -11.19
C ILE A 265 17.71 6.96 -11.43
N SER A 266 17.80 5.65 -11.66
CA SER A 266 19.09 4.99 -11.97
C SER A 266 19.76 5.51 -13.24
N ASN A 267 19.00 6.14 -14.15
CA ASN A 267 19.50 6.68 -15.42
C ASN A 267 19.85 8.17 -15.34
N ILE A 268 19.66 8.81 -14.18
CA ILE A 268 19.83 10.26 -13.99
C ILE A 268 21.20 10.54 -13.40
N LYS A 269 21.91 11.53 -13.95
CA LYS A 269 23.23 11.94 -13.46
C LYS A 269 23.13 12.94 -12.31
N GLY A 270 24.06 12.88 -11.36
CA GLY A 270 24.21 13.87 -10.29
C GLY A 270 23.27 13.67 -9.10
N ILE A 271 22.74 12.46 -8.92
CA ILE A 271 21.81 12.09 -7.85
C ILE A 271 22.19 10.78 -7.16
N ASP A 272 23.50 10.50 -7.08
CA ASP A 272 24.04 9.23 -6.58
C ASP A 272 23.52 8.90 -5.17
N LYS A 273 23.36 9.93 -4.32
CA LYS A 273 22.78 9.79 -2.98
C LYS A 273 21.35 9.24 -3.03
N GLN A 274 20.47 9.81 -3.86
CA GLN A 274 19.07 9.43 -3.95
C GLN A 274 18.91 8.00 -4.49
N VAL A 275 19.70 7.65 -5.50
CA VAL A 275 19.75 6.30 -6.08
C VAL A 275 20.24 5.30 -5.04
N PHE A 276 21.35 5.61 -4.36
CA PHE A 276 21.94 4.74 -3.34
C PHE A 276 20.99 4.48 -2.17
N LEU A 277 20.42 5.53 -1.55
CA LEU A 277 19.55 5.38 -0.37
C LEU A 277 18.25 4.64 -0.72
N SER A 278 17.63 4.96 -1.86
CA SER A 278 16.40 4.28 -2.30
C SER A 278 16.67 2.80 -2.63
N GLY A 279 17.81 2.51 -3.27
CA GLY A 279 18.23 1.14 -3.58
C GLY A 279 18.60 0.35 -2.33
N SER A 280 19.34 0.96 -1.39
CA SER A 280 19.69 0.40 -0.09
C SER A 280 18.44 0.00 0.70
N ALA A 281 17.45 0.89 0.77
CA ALA A 281 16.18 0.61 1.45
C ALA A 281 15.46 -0.60 0.83
N ARG A 282 15.37 -0.67 -0.51
CA ARG A 282 14.78 -1.81 -1.23
C ARG A 282 15.49 -3.13 -0.88
N GLU A 283 16.81 -3.16 -1.00
CA GLU A 283 17.59 -4.38 -0.75
C GLU A 283 17.50 -4.83 0.70
N LYS A 284 17.57 -3.89 1.65
CA LYS A 284 17.43 -4.22 3.08
C LYS A 284 16.05 -4.76 3.40
N LEU A 285 14.98 -4.18 2.85
CA LEU A 285 13.62 -4.71 3.02
C LEU A 285 13.48 -6.13 2.44
N ASN A 286 14.08 -6.40 1.28
CA ASN A 286 14.12 -7.75 0.69
C ASN A 286 14.87 -8.75 1.57
N GLN A 287 15.97 -8.33 2.22
CA GLN A 287 16.71 -9.18 3.17
C GLN A 287 15.89 -9.53 4.41
N LEU A 288 14.84 -8.75 4.72
CA LEU A 288 13.92 -9.08 5.80
C LEU A 288 12.90 -10.16 5.39
N ARG A 289 12.88 -10.69 4.17
CA ARG A 289 11.78 -11.56 3.71
C ARG A 289 11.44 -12.76 4.62
N ASN A 290 12.45 -13.41 5.21
CA ASN A 290 12.21 -14.56 6.08
C ASN A 290 11.83 -14.12 7.49
N ILE A 291 10.82 -14.76 8.08
CA ILE A 291 10.54 -14.61 9.51
C ILE A 291 11.67 -15.29 10.29
N THR A 292 12.21 -14.61 11.29
CA THR A 292 13.28 -15.13 12.17
C THR A 292 12.87 -14.97 13.64
N ASN A 293 13.53 -15.73 14.53
CA ASN A 293 13.42 -15.55 15.98
C ASN A 293 14.43 -14.50 16.49
N GLU A 294 14.89 -13.60 15.62
CA GLU A 294 15.83 -12.55 15.98
C GLU A 294 15.08 -11.23 16.12
N PRO A 295 15.49 -10.34 17.05
CA PRO A 295 14.98 -8.98 17.10
C PRO A 295 15.48 -8.21 15.88
N ILE A 296 14.58 -7.86 14.96
CA ILE A 296 14.94 -7.18 13.70
C ILE A 296 14.47 -5.72 13.63
N ILE A 297 13.87 -5.18 14.70
CA ILE A 297 13.33 -3.80 14.73
C ILE A 297 14.43 -2.76 14.44
N SER A 298 15.65 -3.01 14.91
CA SER A 298 16.83 -2.18 14.61
C SER A 298 17.11 -2.08 13.11
N LYS A 299 16.81 -3.12 12.32
CA LYS A 299 16.96 -3.08 10.85
C LYS A 299 15.96 -2.11 10.21
N TYR A 300 14.71 -2.09 10.67
CA TYR A 300 13.73 -1.09 10.22
C TYR A 300 14.11 0.33 10.65
N GLN A 301 14.61 0.51 11.87
CA GLN A 301 15.10 1.81 12.35
C GLN A 301 16.26 2.32 11.49
N HIS A 302 17.23 1.45 11.16
CA HIS A 302 18.33 1.82 10.28
C HIS A 302 17.85 2.24 8.87
N ILE A 303 16.88 1.52 8.29
CA ILE A 303 16.28 1.92 7.00
C ILE A 303 15.57 3.28 7.13
N LYS A 304 14.84 3.50 8.23
CA LYS A 304 14.16 4.77 8.50
C LYS A 304 15.16 5.93 8.58
N ASP A 305 16.28 5.74 9.26
CA ASP A 305 17.31 6.76 9.42
C ASP A 305 17.96 7.11 8.08
N GLU A 306 18.29 6.12 7.25
CA GLU A 306 18.78 6.34 5.88
C GLU A 306 17.78 7.10 5.00
N LEU A 307 16.50 6.73 5.06
CA LEU A 307 15.45 7.40 4.28
C LEU A 307 15.20 8.84 4.76
N SER A 308 15.48 9.16 6.02
CA SER A 308 15.38 10.53 6.54
C SER A 308 16.37 11.49 5.87
N GLU A 309 17.51 10.98 5.39
CA GLU A 309 18.52 11.76 4.70
C GLU A 309 18.10 12.25 3.30
N LEU A 310 17.02 11.68 2.74
CA LEU A 310 16.41 12.14 1.48
C LEU A 310 15.63 13.44 1.66
N GLY A 311 15.34 13.85 2.90
CA GLY A 311 14.61 15.09 3.22
C GLY A 311 13.09 15.00 3.05
N THR A 312 12.57 13.90 2.50
CA THR A 312 11.13 13.63 2.42
C THR A 312 10.57 13.35 3.81
N LYS A 313 9.56 14.14 4.21
CA LYS A 313 8.87 13.95 5.48
C LYS A 313 7.97 12.73 5.43
N PHE A 314 7.88 12.00 6.55
CA PHE A 314 6.99 10.86 6.68
C PHE A 314 6.48 10.71 8.11
N ILE A 315 5.34 10.03 8.24
CA ILE A 315 4.80 9.57 9.51
C ILE A 315 5.37 8.16 9.74
N PRO A 316 6.06 7.87 10.85
CA PRO A 316 6.74 6.58 11.06
C PRO A 316 5.84 5.35 10.87
N LYS A 317 4.57 5.44 11.30
CA LYS A 317 3.56 4.40 11.12
C LYS A 317 3.24 4.08 9.65
N PHE A 318 3.45 5.03 8.74
CA PHE A 318 3.19 4.90 7.30
C PHE A 318 4.48 4.95 6.50
N LEU A 319 5.56 4.36 7.04
CA LEU A 319 6.82 4.21 6.31
C LEU A 319 6.94 2.83 5.66
N PHE A 320 6.48 1.79 6.34
CA PHE A 320 6.57 0.40 5.90
C PHE A 320 5.18 -0.21 5.75
N HIS A 321 4.96 -0.89 4.64
CA HIS A 321 3.83 -1.80 4.45
C HIS A 321 4.35 -3.23 4.47
N VAL A 322 3.70 -4.10 5.24
CA VAL A 322 4.12 -5.50 5.39
C VAL A 322 2.93 -6.42 5.19
N ASP A 323 3.10 -7.41 4.33
CA ASP A 323 2.16 -8.51 4.16
C ASP A 323 2.81 -9.83 4.61
N LEU A 324 2.06 -10.63 5.35
CA LEU A 324 2.50 -11.95 5.81
C LEU A 324 1.95 -13.06 4.90
N LYS A 325 2.86 -13.82 4.30
CA LYS A 325 2.55 -15.10 3.66
C LYS A 325 2.88 -16.23 4.63
N LYS A 326 1.85 -16.91 5.13
CA LYS A 326 2.06 -18.05 6.04
C LYS A 326 2.40 -19.28 5.24
N ASN A 327 3.30 -20.12 5.73
CA ASN A 327 3.57 -21.40 5.11
C ASN A 327 2.55 -22.45 5.57
N ILE A 328 2.20 -23.38 4.70
CA ILE A 328 1.14 -24.36 4.93
C ILE A 328 1.60 -25.73 4.45
N LYS A 329 1.34 -26.76 5.26
CA LYS A 329 1.62 -28.16 4.93
C LYS A 329 0.52 -28.77 4.07
N SER A 330 -0.74 -28.44 4.34
CA SER A 330 -1.89 -28.77 3.50
C SER A 330 -3.01 -27.72 3.65
N CYS A 331 -3.64 -27.36 2.53
CA CYS A 331 -4.73 -26.38 2.46
C CYS A 331 -5.77 -26.85 1.44
N SER A 332 -6.69 -27.71 1.85
CA SER A 332 -7.78 -28.14 1.01
C SER A 332 -9.12 -28.11 1.73
N LEU A 333 -10.17 -27.83 0.96
CA LEU A 333 -11.56 -27.91 1.39
C LEU A 333 -12.33 -28.81 0.43
N ASP A 334 -13.33 -29.51 0.94
CA ASP A 334 -14.23 -30.32 0.13
C ASP A 334 -14.88 -29.45 -0.94
N LYS A 335 -14.77 -29.86 -2.20
CA LYS A 335 -15.37 -29.18 -3.36
C LYS A 335 -16.88 -29.04 -3.22
N ASN A 336 -17.55 -29.89 -2.45
CA ASN A 336 -18.99 -29.76 -2.19
C ASN A 336 -19.33 -28.41 -1.49
N ILE A 337 -18.39 -27.82 -0.74
CA ILE A 337 -18.56 -26.47 -0.16
C ILE A 337 -18.78 -25.41 -1.26
N THR A 338 -18.27 -25.63 -2.48
CA THR A 338 -18.50 -24.70 -3.60
C THR A 338 -19.97 -24.68 -4.03
N GLU A 339 -20.69 -25.79 -3.90
CA GLU A 339 -22.11 -25.87 -4.21
C GLU A 339 -22.92 -25.03 -3.21
N ASP A 340 -22.62 -25.16 -1.91
CA ASP A 340 -23.24 -24.34 -0.85
C ASP A 340 -22.97 -22.84 -1.05
N LEU A 341 -21.75 -22.48 -1.45
CA LEU A 341 -21.39 -21.09 -1.76
C LEU A 341 -22.20 -20.55 -2.93
N LEU A 342 -22.34 -21.33 -4.01
CA LEU A 342 -23.12 -20.94 -5.19
C LEU A 342 -24.60 -20.77 -4.84
N GLN A 343 -25.18 -21.67 -4.04
CA GLN A 343 -26.54 -21.53 -3.54
C GLN A 343 -26.72 -20.25 -2.72
N GLY A 344 -25.77 -19.94 -1.82
CA GLY A 344 -25.78 -18.69 -1.05
C GLY A 344 -25.74 -17.45 -1.94
N ILE A 345 -24.91 -17.47 -2.99
CA ILE A 345 -24.85 -16.37 -3.98
C ILE A 345 -26.17 -16.24 -4.75
N ALA A 346 -26.83 -17.36 -5.09
CA ALA A 346 -28.12 -17.34 -5.76
C ALA A 346 -29.18 -16.62 -4.92
N VAL A 347 -29.20 -16.89 -3.60
CA VAL A 347 -30.10 -16.18 -2.66
C VAL A 347 -29.77 -14.69 -2.61
N LEU A 348 -28.48 -14.32 -2.51
CA LEU A 348 -28.08 -12.92 -2.49
C LEU A 348 -28.42 -12.18 -3.79
N LEU A 349 -28.31 -12.85 -4.94
CA LEU A 349 -28.76 -12.32 -6.23
C LEU A 349 -30.27 -12.09 -6.25
N TRP A 350 -31.05 -13.05 -5.75
CA TRP A 350 -32.50 -12.93 -5.70
C TRP A 350 -32.96 -11.80 -4.77
N LEU A 351 -32.23 -11.56 -3.67
CA LEU A 351 -32.47 -10.45 -2.75
C LEU A 351 -31.89 -9.12 -3.22
N SER A 352 -31.07 -9.10 -4.28
CA SER A 352 -30.46 -7.88 -4.78
C SER A 352 -31.51 -7.04 -5.51
N PRO A 353 -31.57 -5.71 -5.27
CA PRO A 353 -32.49 -4.85 -5.99
C PRO A 353 -32.15 -4.88 -7.49
N GLU A 354 -33.18 -4.75 -8.34
CA GLU A 354 -32.95 -4.61 -9.77
C GLU A 354 -32.05 -3.39 -10.04
N PRO A 355 -31.08 -3.49 -10.97
CA PRO A 355 -30.23 -2.37 -11.31
C PRO A 355 -31.08 -1.21 -11.81
N VAL A 356 -31.09 -0.10 -11.08
CA VAL A 356 -31.73 1.13 -11.55
C VAL A 356 -30.98 1.60 -12.79
N GLN A 357 -31.70 1.92 -13.87
CA GLN A 357 -31.09 2.58 -15.02
C GLN A 357 -30.45 3.89 -14.55
N THR A 358 -29.14 4.02 -14.73
CA THR A 358 -28.40 5.23 -14.39
C THR A 358 -28.07 6.01 -15.66
N GLU A 359 -27.74 7.29 -15.53
CA GLU A 359 -27.19 8.10 -16.64
C GLU A 359 -25.89 7.50 -17.22
N LEU A 360 -25.22 6.57 -16.51
CA LEU A 360 -24.03 5.84 -16.96
C LEU A 360 -24.34 4.65 -17.90
N THR A 361 -25.62 4.35 -18.12
CA THR A 361 -26.08 3.27 -19.02
C THR A 361 -26.52 3.76 -20.40
N ARG A 362 -26.20 5.01 -20.79
CA ARG A 362 -26.47 5.57 -22.13
C ARG A 362 -25.25 5.53 -23.04
#